data_AF-A0A3N9MMZ7-F1
#
_entry.id   AF-A0A3N9MMZ7-F1
#
_cell.length_a   1.000
_cell.length_b   1.000
_cell.length_c   1.000
_cell.angle_alpha   90.00
_cell.angle_beta   90.00
_cell.angle_gamma   90.00
#
_symmetry.space_group_name_H-M   'P 1'
#
loop_
_entity.id
_entity.type
_entity.pdbx_description
1 polymer ?
#
loop_
_entity_poly.entity_id
_entity_poly.type
_entity_poly.pdbx_seq_one_letter_code
_entity_poly.pdbx_strand_id
1 'polypeptide(L)'
;MSLTRTAISENYQQALKLAVKLMKDAIRRRSGYEADINDQNEIVLSAVSDVEVVGLLTSMAFDKESYLPAISEALNRAGKELFFDRHKKRFTNLEKVENFISAQEKPAIDDADRGAIKFGQILPHLSKSNAQYWKNVLIKQYPEWQNISIPKEHNPERWFIDLNNRLFKMRLCYPEGGIMDTSKLDGMDDLNESQVLAGYKNIWCGIEKRYPPNFLQKDAPQRSAIITRYLVDGILQQNPEELLENLEEVFFIEHKLQNVYRYFNYSANRAFRNAYPEIIMPWQKSRIDSFYWREADNRISAVQWLVEEKLNISPAGLRKAKIHRRDFARYGLSYLFNRYYNSVGKALQEAYPAYQPWQLGIVSVNYWNDENAAIAVKSMIESKGWAVDSLPDRVYKKELNRRTFGEFGLAALFEKKFGKNIFNAIDAAYPGRFRPWELGNVPKGFWQKHSSLLSVLRWIAGRENIQDKGLSDLIKRDVLTKQCIKKYAIGRILLNRLKGRLHTIFNPVYALNFHRNKTVKRLENFIKKERQMRSWRLILLYGISYPMVCRVSIEDEQRYSRMLKRMKRLEDRR
;
A
#
# COMPACT_ATOMS: atom_id res chain seq x y z
N MET A 1 -32.20 -18.36 0.55
CA MET A 1 -32.65 -17.71 1.80
C MET A 1 -31.44 -17.05 2.43
N SER A 2 -31.48 -15.75 2.71
CA SER A 2 -30.35 -15.07 3.38
C SER A 2 -30.36 -15.43 4.86
N LEU A 3 -29.25 -15.95 5.38
CA LEU A 3 -29.09 -16.24 6.80
C LEU A 3 -29.27 -14.98 7.66
N THR A 4 -29.73 -15.16 8.90
CA THR A 4 -29.83 -14.07 9.88
C THR A 4 -28.43 -13.60 10.29
N ARG A 5 -28.30 -12.35 10.74
CA ARG A 5 -27.00 -11.79 11.18
C ARG A 5 -26.37 -12.60 12.33
N THR A 6 -27.19 -13.16 13.20
CA THR A 6 -26.75 -14.03 14.30
C THR A 6 -26.16 -15.33 13.77
N ALA A 7 -26.85 -15.99 12.83
CA ALA A 7 -26.35 -17.21 12.19
C ALA A 7 -25.04 -16.98 11.43
N ILE A 8 -24.89 -15.85 10.74
CA ILE A 8 -23.63 -15.49 10.03
C ILE A 8 -22.49 -15.29 11.03
N SER A 9 -22.75 -14.65 12.17
CA SER A 9 -21.75 -14.46 13.22
C SER A 9 -21.34 -15.77 13.88
N GLU A 10 -22.28 -16.68 14.10
CA GLU A 10 -22.02 -18.04 14.61
C GLU A 10 -21.18 -18.85 13.61
N ASN A 11 -21.55 -18.81 12.33
CA ASN A 11 -20.78 -19.43 11.25
C ASN A 11 -19.35 -18.91 11.20
N TYR A 12 -19.15 -17.58 11.35
CA TYR A 12 -17.83 -16.96 11.35
C TYR A 12 -16.96 -17.48 12.51
N GLN A 13 -17.52 -17.55 13.73
CA GLN A 13 -16.78 -18.08 14.89
C GLN A 13 -16.39 -19.55 14.71
N GLN A 14 -17.28 -20.37 14.13
CA GLN A 14 -16.99 -21.79 13.88
C GLN A 14 -15.96 -21.98 12.77
N ALA A 15 -16.05 -21.20 11.68
CA ALA A 15 -15.05 -21.17 10.61
C ALA A 15 -13.67 -20.72 11.13
N LEU A 16 -13.63 -19.71 11.99
CA LEU A 16 -12.39 -19.25 12.63
C LEU A 16 -11.76 -20.34 13.49
N LYS A 17 -12.54 -21.04 14.33
CA LYS A 17 -12.06 -22.18 15.12
C LYS A 17 -11.51 -23.30 14.25
N LEU A 18 -12.18 -23.63 13.15
CA LEU A 18 -11.74 -24.65 12.19
C LEU A 18 -10.42 -24.23 11.52
N ALA A 19 -10.31 -22.99 11.07
CA ALA A 19 -9.09 -22.45 10.46
C ALA A 19 -7.89 -22.48 11.41
N VAL A 20 -8.07 -22.08 12.68
CA VAL A 20 -7.02 -22.18 13.72
C VAL A 20 -6.58 -23.64 13.92
N LYS A 21 -7.52 -24.58 13.96
CA LYS A 21 -7.21 -26.01 14.12
C LYS A 21 -6.42 -26.55 12.94
N LEU A 22 -6.88 -26.30 11.72
CA LEU A 22 -6.20 -26.72 10.49
C LEU A 22 -4.79 -26.14 10.39
N MET A 23 -4.59 -24.87 10.78
CA MET A 23 -3.27 -24.27 10.83
C MET A 23 -2.35 -24.94 11.86
N LYS A 24 -2.83 -25.21 13.08
CA LYS A 24 -2.06 -25.92 14.10
C LYS A 24 -1.69 -27.33 13.65
N ASP A 25 -2.61 -28.05 13.00
CA ASP A 25 -2.35 -29.39 12.47
C ASP A 25 -1.34 -29.36 11.31
N ALA A 26 -1.43 -28.36 10.42
CA ALA A 26 -0.46 -28.16 9.35
C ALA A 26 0.95 -27.82 9.87
N ILE A 27 1.05 -27.08 10.97
CA ILE A 27 2.31 -26.78 11.67
C ILE A 27 2.88 -28.04 12.31
N ARG A 28 2.07 -28.82 13.05
CA ARG A 28 2.50 -30.06 13.71
C ARG A 28 3.03 -31.11 12.73
N ARG A 29 2.46 -31.19 11.52
CA ARG A 29 2.94 -32.10 10.47
C ARG A 29 4.26 -31.65 9.82
N ARG A 30 4.68 -30.39 10.00
CA ARG A 30 5.88 -29.81 9.39
C ARG A 30 6.97 -29.65 10.45
N SER A 31 7.92 -30.58 10.48
CA SER A 31 9.17 -30.43 11.24
C SER A 31 9.87 -29.11 10.87
N GLY A 32 10.09 -28.23 11.86
CA GLY A 32 10.99 -27.08 11.74
C GLY A 32 10.36 -25.68 11.53
N TYR A 33 9.03 -25.54 11.49
CA TYR A 33 8.36 -24.23 11.33
C TYR A 33 7.45 -23.88 12.51
N GLU A 34 7.93 -23.11 13.49
CA GLU A 34 7.02 -22.32 14.34
C GLU A 34 6.84 -20.95 13.68
N ALA A 35 5.65 -20.70 13.12
CA ALA A 35 5.21 -19.34 12.84
C ALA A 35 5.07 -18.59 14.16
N ASP A 36 5.44 -17.30 14.21
CA ASP A 36 5.09 -16.43 15.32
C ASP A 36 3.56 -16.49 15.51
N ILE A 37 3.08 -16.44 16.76
CA ILE A 37 1.64 -16.49 17.09
C ILE A 37 0.87 -15.41 16.32
N ASN A 38 1.50 -14.25 16.11
CA ASN A 38 0.95 -13.16 15.32
C ASN A 38 0.82 -13.49 13.83
N ASP A 39 1.82 -14.17 13.24
CA ASP A 39 1.75 -14.61 11.85
C ASP A 39 0.58 -15.58 11.68
N GLN A 40 0.43 -16.55 12.59
CA GLN A 40 -0.67 -17.53 12.58
C GLN A 40 -2.04 -16.85 12.57
N ASN A 41 -2.20 -15.83 13.41
CA ASN A 41 -3.45 -15.08 13.52
C ASN A 41 -3.78 -14.30 12.24
N GLU A 42 -2.81 -13.63 11.61
CA GLU A 42 -3.05 -12.90 10.36
C GLU A 42 -3.49 -13.83 9.22
N ILE A 43 -2.87 -14.99 9.09
CA ILE A 43 -3.18 -15.95 8.03
C ILE A 43 -4.58 -16.52 8.22
N VAL A 44 -4.92 -16.88 9.46
CA VAL A 44 -6.24 -17.38 9.83
C VAL A 44 -7.31 -16.32 9.52
N LEU A 45 -7.10 -15.07 9.92
CA LEU A 45 -8.05 -13.97 9.69
C LEU A 45 -8.22 -13.68 8.19
N SER A 46 -7.13 -13.67 7.43
CA SER A 46 -7.17 -13.48 5.98
C SER A 46 -7.86 -14.64 5.27
N ALA A 47 -7.65 -15.88 5.72
CA ALA A 47 -8.31 -17.05 5.13
C ALA A 47 -9.82 -17.05 5.39
N VAL A 48 -10.27 -16.64 6.58
CA VAL A 48 -11.71 -16.56 6.88
C VAL A 48 -12.39 -15.39 6.16
N SER A 49 -11.61 -14.37 5.79
CA SER A 49 -12.08 -13.22 5.00
C SER A 49 -12.05 -13.45 3.48
N ASP A 50 -11.65 -14.65 3.05
CA ASP A 50 -11.58 -15.01 1.64
C ASP A 50 -12.96 -15.06 0.97
N VAL A 51 -13.03 -14.70 -0.32
CA VAL A 51 -14.29 -14.55 -1.07
C VAL A 51 -15.13 -15.82 -1.05
N GLU A 52 -14.51 -16.99 -1.18
CA GLU A 52 -15.21 -18.28 -1.18
C GLU A 52 -15.76 -18.62 0.22
N VAL A 53 -14.97 -18.36 1.26
CA VAL A 53 -15.38 -18.58 2.65
C VAL A 53 -16.52 -17.62 3.03
N VAL A 54 -16.42 -16.35 2.63
CA VAL A 54 -17.48 -15.34 2.86
C VAL A 54 -18.77 -15.71 2.10
N GLY A 55 -18.65 -16.29 0.91
CA GLY A 55 -19.77 -16.87 0.17
C GLY A 55 -20.49 -17.98 0.95
N LEU A 56 -19.73 -18.90 1.57
CA LEU A 56 -20.30 -19.96 2.42
C LEU A 56 -20.94 -19.40 3.69
N LEU A 57 -20.25 -18.46 4.37
CA LEU A 57 -20.73 -17.83 5.61
C LEU A 57 -22.12 -17.19 5.47
N THR A 58 -22.45 -16.70 4.27
CA THR A 58 -23.69 -15.99 3.97
C THR A 58 -24.78 -16.86 3.36
N SER A 59 -24.44 -18.06 2.85
CA SER A 59 -25.35 -18.91 2.08
C SER A 59 -25.84 -20.17 2.82
N MET A 60 -25.05 -20.74 3.73
CA MET A 60 -25.40 -21.97 4.45
C MET A 60 -24.94 -21.96 5.90
N ALA A 61 -25.66 -22.69 6.77
CA ALA A 61 -25.24 -22.92 8.14
C ALA A 61 -23.88 -23.65 8.17
N PHE A 62 -23.11 -23.45 9.24
CA PHE A 62 -21.78 -24.06 9.33
C PHE A 62 -21.88 -25.59 9.31
N ASP A 63 -21.24 -26.18 8.30
CA ASP A 63 -20.99 -27.60 8.18
C ASP A 63 -19.50 -27.82 7.93
N LYS A 64 -18.89 -28.71 8.71
CA LYS A 64 -17.44 -28.91 8.67
C LYS A 64 -16.99 -29.47 7.32
N GLU A 65 -17.75 -30.37 6.71
CA GLU A 65 -17.37 -31.02 5.45
C GLU A 65 -17.41 -30.03 4.29
N SER A 66 -18.43 -29.18 4.26
CA SER A 66 -18.60 -28.15 3.23
C SER A 66 -17.57 -27.02 3.34
N TYR A 67 -17.21 -26.61 4.56
CA TYR A 67 -16.26 -25.49 4.78
C TYR A 67 -14.78 -25.91 4.72
N LEU A 68 -14.46 -27.18 4.95
CA LEU A 68 -13.07 -27.64 5.06
C LEU A 68 -12.24 -27.45 3.78
N PRO A 69 -12.74 -27.77 2.56
CA PRO A 69 -12.02 -27.52 1.32
C PRO A 69 -11.73 -26.03 1.11
N ALA A 70 -12.76 -25.19 1.22
CA ALA A 70 -12.66 -23.74 1.02
C ALA A 70 -11.71 -23.07 2.01
N ILE A 71 -11.80 -23.42 3.30
CA ILE A 71 -10.90 -22.87 4.33
C ILE A 71 -9.47 -23.37 4.14
N SER A 72 -9.26 -24.64 3.76
CA SER A 72 -7.92 -25.18 3.52
C SER A 72 -7.25 -24.51 2.33
N GLU A 73 -8.00 -24.29 1.25
CA GLU A 73 -7.52 -23.58 0.08
C GLU A 73 -7.25 -22.10 0.37
N ALA A 74 -8.15 -21.43 1.09
CA ALA A 74 -7.97 -20.05 1.55
C ALA A 74 -6.75 -19.90 2.48
N LEU A 75 -6.48 -20.86 3.38
CA LEU A 75 -5.29 -20.88 4.23
C LEU A 75 -4.00 -21.03 3.40
N ASN A 76 -4.03 -21.83 2.33
CA ASN A 76 -2.92 -21.97 1.41
C ASN A 76 -2.71 -20.69 0.58
N ARG A 77 -3.80 -20.08 0.05
CA ARG A 77 -3.77 -18.83 -0.71
C ARG A 77 -3.26 -17.66 0.16
N ALA A 78 -3.90 -17.41 1.30
CA ALA A 78 -3.46 -16.42 2.28
C ALA A 78 -2.02 -16.69 2.74
N GLY A 79 -1.64 -17.96 2.85
CA GLY A 79 -0.28 -18.32 3.21
C GLY A 79 0.77 -17.95 2.17
N LYS A 80 0.49 -18.21 0.88
CA LYS A 80 1.34 -17.82 -0.24
C LYS A 80 1.40 -16.31 -0.44
N GLU A 81 0.28 -15.62 -0.24
CA GLU A 81 0.18 -14.16 -0.42
C GLU A 81 0.87 -13.37 0.70
N LEU A 82 0.62 -13.74 1.96
CA LEU A 82 1.16 -13.01 3.11
C LEU A 82 2.63 -13.38 3.37
N PHE A 83 3.04 -14.59 2.99
CA PHE A 83 4.36 -15.15 3.25
C PHE A 83 4.82 -16.07 2.11
N PHE A 84 5.08 -15.51 0.93
CA PHE A 84 5.70 -16.19 -0.22
C PHE A 84 6.99 -16.96 0.17
N ASP A 85 7.66 -16.41 1.18
CA ASP A 85 8.91 -16.81 1.80
C ASP A 85 8.88 -17.98 2.79
N ARG A 86 7.73 -18.66 2.98
CA ARG A 86 7.52 -19.72 3.98
C ARG A 86 8.49 -20.89 3.93
N HIS A 87 9.25 -21.05 2.85
CA HIS A 87 10.20 -22.12 2.63
C HIS A 87 11.65 -21.77 3.04
N LYS A 88 11.90 -20.57 3.58
CA LYS A 88 13.24 -20.18 4.05
C LYS A 88 13.65 -20.99 5.29
N LYS A 89 14.69 -21.81 5.17
CA LYS A 89 15.27 -22.61 6.27
C LYS A 89 15.84 -21.70 7.38
N ARG A 90 15.67 -22.11 8.65
CA ARG A 90 16.06 -21.33 9.85
C ARG A 90 17.57 -21.03 9.87
N PHE A 91 17.91 -19.89 10.45
CA PHE A 91 19.27 -19.54 10.87
C PHE A 91 19.67 -20.43 12.05
N THR A 92 20.72 -21.23 11.89
CA THR A 92 21.53 -21.75 13.00
C THR A 92 22.82 -20.95 12.99
N ASN A 93 23.21 -20.44 14.17
CA ASN A 93 24.48 -19.72 14.33
C ASN A 93 25.61 -20.59 13.74
N LEU A 94 26.47 -19.99 12.90
CA LEU A 94 27.55 -20.69 12.18
C LEU A 94 28.50 -21.41 13.16
N GLU A 95 28.67 -20.85 14.36
CA GLU A 95 29.45 -21.41 15.46
C GLU A 95 28.87 -22.72 16.03
N LYS A 96 27.61 -23.05 15.75
CA LYS A 96 26.94 -24.27 16.26
C LYS A 96 26.97 -25.45 15.30
N VAL A 97 27.54 -25.29 14.10
CA VAL A 97 27.51 -26.30 13.02
C VAL A 97 28.74 -27.23 13.05
N GLU A 98 29.72 -26.98 13.93
CA GLU A 98 30.98 -27.73 14.02
C GLU A 98 30.82 -29.25 14.29
N ASN A 99 29.66 -29.71 14.73
CA ASN A 99 29.48 -31.09 15.23
C ASN A 99 28.82 -32.10 14.28
N PHE A 100 28.64 -31.79 12.99
CA PHE A 100 27.94 -32.71 12.06
C PHE A 100 28.73 -33.05 10.79
N ILE A 101 29.91 -33.64 10.96
CA ILE A 101 30.59 -34.35 9.87
C ILE A 101 31.06 -35.72 10.39
N SER A 102 30.23 -36.75 10.24
CA SER A 102 30.74 -38.13 10.18
C SER A 102 30.34 -38.74 8.84
N ALA A 103 31.34 -39.23 8.12
CA ALA A 103 31.18 -39.94 6.87
C ALA A 103 31.08 -41.44 7.20
N GLN A 104 29.94 -42.06 6.92
CA GLN A 104 29.87 -43.53 6.89
C GLN A 104 30.38 -44.02 5.54
N GLU A 105 31.37 -44.90 5.58
CA GLU A 105 31.89 -45.64 4.45
C GLU A 105 30.88 -46.70 4.00
N LYS A 106 30.66 -46.79 2.69
CA LYS A 106 30.07 -47.98 2.05
C LYS A 106 31.20 -48.85 1.50
N PRO A 107 31.05 -50.18 1.51
CA PRO A 107 32.14 -51.08 1.20
C PRO A 107 32.49 -51.06 -0.28
N ALA A 108 33.75 -51.37 -0.55
CA ALA A 108 34.30 -51.59 -1.89
C ALA A 108 33.53 -52.72 -2.60
N ILE A 109 33.18 -52.48 -3.86
CA ILE A 109 32.65 -53.50 -4.76
C ILE A 109 33.85 -54.09 -5.49
N ASP A 110 33.99 -55.41 -5.43
CA ASP A 110 35.04 -56.18 -6.09
C ASP A 110 34.98 -56.03 -7.61
N ASP A 111 36.11 -55.63 -8.19
CA ASP A 111 36.35 -55.48 -9.62
C ASP A 111 36.99 -56.78 -10.17
N ALA A 112 36.17 -57.80 -10.38
CA ALA A 112 36.61 -59.06 -10.98
C ALA A 112 35.70 -59.44 -12.16
N ASP A 113 35.72 -58.63 -13.23
CA ASP A 113 35.59 -59.09 -14.62
C ASP A 113 35.58 -57.89 -15.59
N ARG A 114 36.66 -57.71 -16.38
CA ARG A 114 36.76 -56.62 -17.35
C ARG A 114 37.40 -57.08 -18.65
N GLY A 115 36.59 -57.21 -19.71
CA GLY A 115 37.07 -57.19 -21.08
C GLY A 115 37.47 -55.76 -21.47
N ALA A 116 38.71 -55.55 -21.92
CA ALA A 116 39.28 -54.23 -22.18
C ALA A 116 38.82 -53.61 -23.51
N ILE A 117 38.26 -52.40 -23.48
CA ILE A 117 38.12 -51.54 -24.67
C ILE A 117 39.41 -50.74 -24.83
N LYS A 118 40.01 -50.76 -26.02
CA LYS A 118 41.24 -50.00 -26.32
C LYS A 118 40.90 -48.55 -26.70
N PHE A 119 41.74 -47.60 -26.26
CA PHE A 119 41.53 -46.15 -26.44
C PHE A 119 41.23 -45.70 -27.90
N GLY A 120 41.82 -46.35 -28.91
CA GLY A 120 41.55 -46.08 -30.31
C GLY A 120 40.06 -46.19 -30.69
N GLN A 121 39.28 -46.97 -29.94
CA GLN A 121 37.85 -47.16 -30.14
C GLN A 121 36.99 -46.07 -29.45
N ILE A 122 37.57 -45.22 -28.60
CA ILE A 122 36.85 -44.17 -27.82
C ILE A 122 36.81 -42.85 -28.57
N LEU A 123 37.88 -42.54 -29.30
CA LEU A 123 38.05 -41.28 -30.06
C LEU A 123 36.87 -40.91 -30.97
N PRO A 124 36.22 -41.85 -31.69
CA PRO A 124 35.06 -41.52 -32.52
C PRO A 124 33.82 -41.06 -31.74
N HIS A 125 33.71 -41.42 -30.45
CA HIS A 125 32.58 -41.07 -29.60
C HIS A 125 32.76 -39.75 -28.84
N LEU A 126 33.95 -39.13 -28.92
CA LEU A 126 34.24 -37.84 -28.29
C LEU A 126 33.87 -36.68 -29.21
N SER A 127 33.47 -35.55 -28.61
CA SER A 127 33.35 -34.31 -29.38
C SER A 127 34.71 -33.93 -29.99
N LYS A 128 34.71 -33.34 -31.20
CA LYS A 128 35.96 -32.94 -31.90
C LYS A 128 36.91 -32.17 -30.99
N SER A 129 36.32 -31.28 -30.19
CA SER A 129 37.03 -30.37 -29.30
C SER A 129 37.62 -31.08 -28.05
N ASN A 130 36.93 -32.10 -27.52
CA ASN A 130 37.45 -32.94 -26.43
C ASN A 130 38.53 -33.90 -26.93
N ALA A 131 38.35 -34.47 -28.13
CA ALA A 131 39.34 -35.33 -28.76
C ALA A 131 40.66 -34.59 -29.03
N GLN A 132 40.59 -33.33 -29.48
CA GLN A 132 41.76 -32.46 -29.65
C GLN A 132 42.45 -32.15 -28.32
N TYR A 133 41.69 -31.75 -27.30
CA TYR A 133 42.23 -31.48 -25.96
C TYR A 133 42.95 -32.71 -25.38
N TRP A 134 42.34 -33.88 -25.49
CA TRP A 134 42.98 -35.13 -25.04
C TRP A 134 44.28 -35.42 -25.78
N LYS A 135 44.25 -35.38 -27.12
CA LYS A 135 45.42 -35.71 -27.96
C LYS A 135 46.57 -34.71 -27.82
N ASN A 136 46.25 -33.42 -27.82
CA ASN A 136 47.26 -32.38 -27.98
C ASN A 136 47.75 -31.82 -26.65
N VAL A 137 46.99 -31.99 -25.57
CA VAL A 137 47.29 -31.44 -24.25
C VAL A 137 47.50 -32.57 -23.25
N LEU A 138 46.47 -33.36 -22.93
CA LEU A 138 46.55 -34.36 -21.87
C LEU A 138 47.58 -35.47 -22.16
N ILE A 139 47.63 -36.03 -23.38
CA ILE A 139 48.62 -37.08 -23.72
C ILE A 139 50.05 -36.54 -23.69
N LYS A 140 50.28 -35.27 -24.06
CA LYS A 140 51.62 -34.68 -23.99
C LYS A 140 52.10 -34.55 -22.54
N GLN A 141 51.17 -34.23 -21.64
CA GLN A 141 51.43 -34.08 -20.21
C GLN A 141 51.53 -35.43 -19.49
N TYR A 142 50.70 -36.40 -19.90
CA TYR A 142 50.53 -37.74 -19.30
C TYR A 142 50.57 -38.82 -20.39
N PRO A 143 51.76 -39.19 -20.89
CA PRO A 143 51.91 -40.18 -21.97
C PRO A 143 51.30 -41.54 -21.65
N GLU A 144 51.25 -41.92 -20.38
CA GLU A 144 50.69 -43.16 -19.88
C GLU A 144 49.17 -43.28 -20.11
N TRP A 145 48.47 -42.17 -20.37
CA TRP A 145 47.02 -42.18 -20.65
C TRP A 145 46.66 -42.68 -22.06
N GLN A 146 47.67 -42.90 -22.92
CA GLN A 146 47.48 -43.38 -24.29
C GLN A 146 46.97 -44.84 -24.35
N ASN A 147 47.27 -45.66 -23.34
CA ASN A 147 47.03 -47.12 -23.35
C ASN A 147 46.08 -47.60 -22.24
N ILE A 148 45.23 -46.73 -21.69
CA ILE A 148 44.30 -47.10 -20.62
C ILE A 148 43.25 -48.10 -21.13
N SER A 149 43.10 -49.20 -20.40
CA SER A 149 42.05 -50.20 -20.60
C SER A 149 40.89 -49.93 -19.64
N ILE A 150 39.66 -49.86 -20.16
CA ILE A 150 38.47 -49.53 -19.36
C ILE A 150 37.59 -50.77 -19.16
N PRO A 151 36.93 -50.91 -17.99
CA PRO A 151 35.85 -51.88 -17.77
C PRO A 151 34.81 -51.90 -18.88
N LYS A 152 34.31 -53.10 -19.21
CA LYS A 152 33.03 -53.22 -19.92
C LYS A 152 31.90 -52.73 -19.02
N GLU A 153 31.39 -51.52 -19.26
CA GLU A 153 30.18 -51.06 -18.60
C GLU A 153 28.93 -51.74 -19.18
N HIS A 154 27.90 -51.94 -18.33
CA HIS A 154 26.59 -52.42 -18.76
C HIS A 154 25.90 -51.48 -19.77
N ASN A 155 26.31 -50.21 -19.86
CA ASN A 155 25.80 -49.23 -20.82
C ASN A 155 26.93 -48.32 -21.35
N PRO A 156 27.57 -48.68 -22.48
CA PRO A 156 28.70 -47.93 -23.01
C PRO A 156 28.35 -46.52 -23.50
N GLU A 157 27.13 -46.27 -23.96
CA GLU A 157 26.72 -44.93 -24.42
C GLU A 157 26.69 -43.91 -23.29
N ARG A 158 26.11 -44.31 -22.14
CA ARG A 158 26.08 -43.45 -20.94
C ARG A 158 27.49 -43.12 -20.45
N TRP A 159 28.40 -44.08 -20.55
CA TRP A 159 29.80 -43.87 -20.22
C TRP A 159 30.47 -42.83 -21.11
N PHE A 160 30.29 -42.92 -22.44
CA PHE A 160 30.86 -41.95 -23.37
C PHE A 160 30.32 -40.54 -23.14
N ILE A 161 29.05 -40.41 -22.75
CA ILE A 161 28.46 -39.12 -22.36
C ILE A 161 29.13 -38.57 -21.10
N ASP A 162 29.29 -39.39 -20.05
CA ASP A 162 29.96 -38.97 -18.81
C ASP A 162 31.42 -38.58 -19.07
N LEU A 163 32.14 -39.36 -19.89
CA LEU A 163 33.51 -39.04 -20.29
C LEU A 163 33.57 -37.72 -21.06
N ASN A 164 32.71 -37.49 -22.04
CA ASN A 164 32.66 -36.22 -22.76
C ASN A 164 32.41 -35.03 -21.82
N ASN A 165 31.52 -35.20 -20.85
CA ASN A 165 31.23 -34.17 -19.85
C ASN A 165 32.43 -33.90 -18.94
N ARG A 166 33.13 -34.94 -18.48
CA ARG A 166 34.35 -34.79 -17.68
C ARG A 166 35.45 -34.08 -18.46
N LEU A 167 35.68 -34.47 -19.72
CA LEU A 167 36.68 -33.84 -20.58
C LEU A 167 36.36 -32.39 -20.88
N PHE A 168 35.08 -32.08 -21.10
CA PHE A 168 34.62 -30.70 -21.24
C PHE A 168 34.97 -29.87 -19.99
N LYS A 169 34.67 -30.38 -18.79
CA LYS A 169 35.00 -29.71 -17.52
C LYS A 169 36.51 -29.59 -17.31
N MET A 170 37.27 -30.64 -17.60
CA MET A 170 38.74 -30.62 -17.46
C MET A 170 39.35 -29.56 -18.36
N ARG A 171 38.88 -29.42 -19.61
CA ARG A 171 39.35 -28.37 -20.50
C ARG A 171 39.07 -26.96 -19.97
N LEU A 172 37.94 -26.76 -19.29
CA LEU A 172 37.62 -25.48 -18.65
C LEU A 172 38.52 -25.21 -17.43
N CYS A 173 38.76 -26.22 -16.60
CA CYS A 173 39.52 -26.06 -15.35
C CYS A 173 41.04 -26.07 -15.52
N TYR A 174 41.53 -26.81 -16.51
CA TYR A 174 42.93 -27.11 -16.78
C TYR A 174 43.23 -27.03 -18.28
N PRO A 175 43.09 -25.86 -18.94
CA PRO A 175 43.27 -25.74 -20.38
C PRO A 175 44.67 -26.19 -20.87
N GLU A 176 45.70 -26.06 -20.02
CA GLU A 176 47.09 -26.50 -20.30
C GLU A 176 47.36 -27.95 -19.89
N GLY A 177 46.38 -28.64 -19.29
CA GLY A 177 46.50 -30.04 -18.90
C GLY A 177 47.24 -30.31 -17.60
N GLY A 178 47.86 -29.31 -16.96
CA GLY A 178 48.49 -29.47 -15.65
C GLY A 178 47.47 -29.66 -14.53
N ILE A 179 47.13 -30.91 -14.22
CA ILE A 179 46.23 -31.26 -13.10
C ILE A 179 47.04 -31.21 -11.81
N MET A 180 46.61 -30.37 -10.88
CA MET A 180 47.25 -30.26 -9.57
C MET A 180 46.91 -31.47 -8.71
N ASP A 181 47.92 -32.08 -8.10
CA ASP A 181 47.73 -33.18 -7.16
C ASP A 181 47.19 -32.63 -5.82
N THR A 182 46.01 -33.12 -5.45
CA THR A 182 45.29 -32.71 -4.24
C THR A 182 45.30 -33.81 -3.16
N SER A 183 45.95 -34.94 -3.40
CA SER A 183 45.97 -36.11 -2.50
C SER A 183 46.57 -35.82 -1.12
N LYS A 184 47.49 -34.85 -1.04
CA LYS A 184 48.17 -34.43 0.20
C LYS A 184 47.54 -33.21 0.87
N LEU A 185 46.49 -32.62 0.29
CA LEU A 185 45.84 -31.45 0.90
C LEU A 185 45.02 -31.88 2.11
N ASP A 186 45.20 -31.18 3.23
CA ASP A 186 44.29 -31.21 4.37
C ASP A 186 43.69 -29.81 4.57
N GLY A 187 42.40 -29.74 4.83
CA GLY A 187 41.70 -28.51 5.13
C GLY A 187 42.07 -27.87 6.46
N MET A 188 42.78 -28.57 7.35
CA MET A 188 43.33 -27.97 8.58
C MET A 188 44.55 -27.08 8.33
N ASP A 189 45.22 -27.25 7.17
CA ASP A 189 46.37 -26.44 6.78
C ASP A 189 45.95 -25.06 6.24
N ASP A 190 46.91 -24.13 6.21
CA ASP A 190 46.75 -22.81 5.58
C ASP A 190 46.84 -22.92 4.06
N LEU A 191 45.73 -23.32 3.44
CA LEU A 191 45.61 -23.47 1.99
C LEU A 191 45.55 -22.11 1.29
N ASN A 192 46.42 -21.91 0.29
CA ASN A 192 46.34 -20.75 -0.60
C ASN A 192 45.18 -20.87 -1.61
N GLU A 193 44.85 -19.77 -2.29
CA GLU A 193 43.73 -19.73 -3.23
C GLU A 193 43.85 -20.78 -4.36
N SER A 194 45.06 -20.99 -4.90
CA SER A 194 45.29 -21.98 -5.96
C SER A 194 45.03 -23.42 -5.48
N GLN A 195 45.42 -23.75 -4.26
CA GLN A 195 45.18 -25.06 -3.65
C GLN A 195 43.68 -25.27 -3.36
N VAL A 196 43.00 -24.24 -2.85
CA VAL A 196 41.54 -24.27 -2.62
C VAL A 196 40.80 -24.51 -3.94
N LEU A 197 41.18 -23.79 -5.00
CA LEU A 197 40.61 -23.96 -6.33
C LEU A 197 40.93 -25.34 -6.92
N ALA A 198 42.14 -25.84 -6.76
CA ALA A 198 42.50 -27.19 -7.22
C ALA A 198 41.64 -28.27 -6.57
N GLY A 199 41.44 -28.19 -5.24
CA GLY A 199 40.53 -29.08 -4.52
C GLY A 199 39.12 -29.07 -5.10
N TYR A 200 38.57 -27.88 -5.39
CA TYR A 200 37.27 -27.80 -6.05
C TYR A 200 37.26 -28.33 -7.49
N LYS A 201 38.22 -27.89 -8.32
CA LYS A 201 38.32 -28.27 -9.74
C LYS A 201 38.36 -29.78 -9.90
N ASN A 202 39.16 -30.48 -9.08
CA ASN A 202 39.30 -31.93 -9.16
C ASN A 202 37.98 -32.66 -8.87
N ILE A 203 37.17 -32.15 -7.95
CA ILE A 203 35.85 -32.73 -7.64
C ILE A 203 34.82 -32.37 -8.71
N TRP A 204 34.84 -31.12 -9.17
CA TRP A 204 33.89 -30.65 -10.18
C TRP A 204 34.06 -31.39 -11.51
N CYS A 205 35.33 -31.63 -11.91
CA CYS A 205 35.72 -32.47 -13.05
C CYS A 205 35.49 -33.97 -12.83
N GLY A 206 35.28 -34.42 -11.58
CA GLY A 206 35.12 -35.83 -11.25
C GLY A 206 36.41 -36.65 -11.27
N ILE A 207 37.55 -35.98 -11.09
CA ILE A 207 38.87 -36.61 -10.84
C ILE A 207 38.86 -37.21 -9.43
N GLU A 208 38.38 -36.43 -8.46
CA GLU A 208 38.19 -36.87 -7.08
C GLU A 208 36.71 -37.03 -6.74
N LYS A 209 36.39 -38.02 -5.89
CA LYS A 209 35.02 -38.29 -5.47
C LYS A 209 34.57 -37.39 -4.30
N ARG A 210 35.51 -36.87 -3.52
CA ARG A 210 35.26 -36.13 -2.26
C ARG A 210 36.23 -34.97 -2.15
N TYR A 211 35.86 -33.97 -1.37
CA TYR A 211 36.78 -32.90 -0.99
C TYR A 211 37.93 -33.45 -0.17
N PRO A 212 39.09 -32.75 -0.18
CA PRO A 212 40.15 -33.00 0.79
C PRO A 212 39.57 -33.11 2.22
N PRO A 213 40.19 -33.92 3.10
CA PRO A 213 39.79 -33.98 4.50
C PRO A 213 39.66 -32.58 5.10
N ASN A 214 38.65 -32.36 5.96
CA ASN A 214 38.48 -31.10 6.71
C ASN A 214 38.40 -29.81 5.87
N PHE A 215 38.15 -29.90 4.56
CA PHE A 215 38.29 -28.79 3.62
C PHE A 215 37.50 -27.51 3.96
N LEU A 216 36.34 -27.64 4.61
CA LEU A 216 35.51 -26.52 5.10
C LEU A 216 35.45 -26.45 6.64
N GLN A 217 36.53 -26.85 7.33
CA GLN A 217 36.63 -26.74 8.78
C GLN A 217 37.34 -25.45 9.18
N LYS A 218 38.55 -25.20 8.65
CA LYS A 218 39.28 -23.93 8.80
C LYS A 218 39.02 -23.00 7.62
N ASP A 219 38.91 -21.69 7.88
CA ASP A 219 38.67 -20.64 6.87
C ASP A 219 37.53 -20.92 5.88
N ALA A 220 36.52 -21.64 6.37
CA ALA A 220 35.40 -22.10 5.56
C ALA A 220 34.66 -20.96 4.83
N PRO A 221 34.42 -19.77 5.44
CA PRO A 221 33.84 -18.63 4.73
C PRO A 221 34.70 -18.18 3.54
N GLN A 222 36.00 -17.99 3.74
CA GLN A 222 36.93 -17.51 2.73
C GLN A 222 37.05 -18.52 1.58
N ARG A 223 37.23 -19.81 1.90
CA ARG A 223 37.29 -20.88 0.89
C ARG A 223 35.99 -20.99 0.11
N SER A 224 34.86 -20.94 0.80
CA SER A 224 33.55 -20.99 0.13
C SER A 224 33.33 -19.81 -0.80
N ALA A 225 33.81 -18.60 -0.44
CA ALA A 225 33.75 -17.42 -1.30
C ALA A 225 34.59 -17.62 -2.56
N ILE A 226 35.85 -18.04 -2.42
CA ILE A 226 36.77 -18.32 -3.54
C ILE A 226 36.13 -19.28 -4.54
N ILE A 227 35.61 -20.40 -4.05
CA ILE A 227 35.09 -21.46 -4.92
C ILE A 227 33.79 -21.02 -5.59
N THR A 228 32.92 -20.32 -4.85
CA THR A 228 31.65 -19.81 -5.37
C THR A 228 31.92 -18.74 -6.45
N ARG A 229 32.90 -17.86 -6.23
CA ARG A 229 33.34 -16.88 -7.23
C ARG A 229 33.89 -17.54 -8.48
N TYR A 230 34.78 -18.52 -8.31
CA TYR A 230 35.33 -19.25 -9.45
C TYR A 230 34.25 -19.96 -10.29
N LEU A 231 33.25 -20.57 -9.64
CA LEU A 231 32.12 -21.16 -10.35
C LEU A 231 31.31 -20.09 -11.10
N VAL A 232 30.91 -19.02 -10.43
CA VAL A 232 29.96 -18.04 -10.99
C VAL A 232 30.65 -17.15 -12.03
N ASP A 233 31.81 -16.57 -11.71
CA ASP A 233 32.53 -15.65 -12.59
C ASP A 233 33.36 -16.39 -13.63
N GLY A 234 34.02 -17.49 -13.23
CA GLY A 234 34.95 -18.21 -14.11
C GLY A 234 34.26 -19.19 -15.05
N ILE A 235 33.38 -20.04 -14.52
CA ILE A 235 32.74 -21.12 -15.28
C ILE A 235 31.42 -20.66 -15.90
N LEU A 236 30.52 -20.11 -15.10
CA LEU A 236 29.17 -19.76 -15.54
C LEU A 236 29.13 -18.42 -16.27
N GLN A 237 30.00 -17.48 -15.90
CA GLN A 237 30.05 -16.11 -16.41
C GLN A 237 28.68 -15.41 -16.34
N GLN A 238 27.99 -15.59 -15.22
CA GLN A 238 26.65 -15.06 -14.98
C GLN A 238 26.66 -14.02 -13.86
N ASN A 239 25.70 -13.09 -13.91
CA ASN A 239 25.50 -12.16 -12.81
C ASN A 239 25.05 -12.93 -11.55
N PRO A 240 25.72 -12.78 -10.39
CA PRO A 240 25.40 -13.54 -9.19
C PRO A 240 23.99 -13.27 -8.64
N GLU A 241 23.47 -12.06 -8.86
CA GLU A 241 22.12 -11.68 -8.44
C GLU A 241 21.05 -12.35 -9.30
N GLU A 242 21.18 -12.27 -10.63
CA GLU A 242 20.27 -12.94 -11.56
C GLU A 242 20.27 -14.46 -11.38
N LEU A 243 21.46 -15.03 -11.15
CA LEU A 243 21.62 -16.45 -10.85
C LEU A 243 20.90 -16.83 -9.55
N LEU A 244 21.00 -16.02 -8.49
CA LEU A 244 20.27 -16.25 -7.24
C LEU A 244 18.74 -16.12 -7.43
N GLU A 245 18.29 -15.21 -8.31
CA GLU A 245 16.88 -15.04 -8.65
C GLU A 245 16.28 -16.22 -9.42
N ASN A 246 17.07 -16.90 -10.25
CA ASN A 246 16.61 -18.03 -11.06
C ASN A 246 17.22 -19.38 -10.64
N LEU A 247 17.76 -19.45 -9.42
CA LEU A 247 18.50 -20.61 -8.93
C LEU A 247 17.63 -21.87 -8.82
N GLU A 248 18.06 -22.94 -9.49
CA GLU A 248 17.41 -24.26 -9.39
C GLU A 248 17.73 -24.96 -8.06
N GLU A 249 16.80 -25.78 -7.57
CA GLU A 249 16.98 -26.50 -6.30
C GLU A 249 18.20 -27.45 -6.30
N VAL A 250 18.58 -27.94 -7.48
CA VAL A 250 19.68 -28.89 -7.68
C VAL A 250 21.03 -28.22 -7.94
N PHE A 251 21.09 -26.89 -8.09
CA PHE A 251 22.28 -26.12 -8.47
C PHE A 251 23.54 -26.51 -7.68
N PHE A 252 23.46 -26.51 -6.35
CA PHE A 252 24.60 -26.84 -5.49
C PHE A 252 25.06 -28.30 -5.61
N ILE A 253 24.15 -29.22 -5.97
CA ILE A 253 24.47 -30.64 -6.18
C ILE A 253 25.18 -30.82 -7.53
N GLU A 254 24.64 -30.22 -8.59
CA GLU A 254 25.19 -30.30 -9.94
C GLU A 254 26.58 -29.72 -10.03
N HIS A 255 26.80 -28.58 -9.36
CA HIS A 255 28.08 -27.90 -9.30
C HIS A 255 28.99 -28.35 -8.15
N LYS A 256 28.68 -29.47 -7.49
CA LYS A 256 29.49 -30.08 -6.42
C LYS A 256 29.79 -29.16 -5.23
N LEU A 257 28.93 -28.17 -4.97
CA LEU A 257 29.00 -27.23 -3.86
C LEU A 257 28.06 -27.58 -2.70
N GLN A 258 27.59 -28.83 -2.62
CA GLN A 258 26.68 -29.27 -1.56
C GLN A 258 27.23 -29.05 -0.14
N ASN A 259 28.54 -29.20 0.05
CA ASN A 259 29.18 -28.96 1.34
C ASN A 259 29.16 -27.47 1.73
N VAL A 260 29.38 -26.57 0.76
CA VAL A 260 29.25 -25.11 0.95
C VAL A 260 27.79 -24.78 1.26
N TYR A 261 26.85 -25.33 0.51
CA TYR A 261 25.43 -25.11 0.74
C TYR A 261 25.00 -25.54 2.14
N ARG A 262 25.47 -26.71 2.59
CA ARG A 262 25.24 -27.23 3.95
C ARG A 262 25.87 -26.33 5.02
N TYR A 263 27.11 -25.86 4.82
CA TYR A 263 27.78 -24.93 5.74
C TYR A 263 26.96 -23.66 5.96
N PHE A 264 26.38 -23.12 4.89
CA PHE A 264 25.47 -21.98 4.95
C PHE A 264 24.01 -22.35 5.31
N ASN A 265 23.80 -23.49 5.96
CA ASN A 265 22.51 -24.00 6.42
C ASN A 265 21.46 -24.07 5.31
N TYR A 266 21.88 -24.51 4.14
CA TYR A 266 21.06 -24.63 2.94
C TYR A 266 20.39 -23.30 2.57
N SER A 267 21.13 -22.19 2.66
CA SER A 267 20.69 -20.87 2.17
C SER A 267 21.58 -20.44 1.00
N ALA A 268 20.98 -20.39 -0.20
CA ALA A 268 21.67 -19.95 -1.41
C ALA A 268 22.15 -18.51 -1.27
N ASN A 269 21.29 -17.63 -0.77
CA ASN A 269 21.64 -16.24 -0.50
C ASN A 269 22.85 -16.11 0.43
N ARG A 270 22.97 -16.92 1.50
CA ARG A 270 24.11 -16.82 2.41
C ARG A 270 25.42 -17.23 1.73
N ALA A 271 25.40 -18.30 0.95
CA ALA A 271 26.56 -18.73 0.18
C ALA A 271 26.98 -17.65 -0.84
N PHE A 272 26.01 -17.10 -1.57
CA PHE A 272 26.23 -16.05 -2.56
C PHE A 272 26.64 -14.73 -1.94
N ARG A 273 26.05 -14.30 -0.82
CA ARG A 273 26.42 -13.09 -0.08
C ARG A 273 27.81 -13.19 0.52
N ASN A 274 28.20 -14.36 1.01
CA ASN A 274 29.57 -14.59 1.46
C ASN A 274 30.58 -14.39 0.31
N ALA A 275 30.22 -14.77 -0.91
CA ALA A 275 31.02 -14.51 -2.10
C ALA A 275 30.89 -13.06 -2.62
N TYR A 276 29.72 -12.44 -2.52
CA TYR A 276 29.39 -11.15 -3.14
C TYR A 276 28.65 -10.25 -2.15
N PRO A 277 29.31 -9.79 -1.07
CA PRO A 277 28.63 -9.03 -0.02
C PRO A 277 28.09 -7.68 -0.51
N GLU A 278 28.74 -7.09 -1.51
CA GLU A 278 28.36 -5.79 -2.10
C GLU A 278 27.20 -5.89 -3.09
N ILE A 279 26.93 -7.08 -3.63
CA ILE A 279 25.90 -7.31 -4.67
C ILE A 279 24.67 -7.96 -4.04
N ILE A 280 24.87 -8.91 -3.13
CA ILE A 280 23.81 -9.77 -2.61
C ILE A 280 23.40 -9.30 -1.22
N MET A 281 22.21 -8.72 -1.16
CA MET A 281 21.64 -8.21 0.08
C MET A 281 21.22 -9.34 1.02
N PRO A 282 21.33 -9.14 2.35
CA PRO A 282 21.07 -10.21 3.32
C PRO A 282 19.60 -10.69 3.35
N TRP A 283 18.66 -9.89 2.85
CA TRP A 283 17.23 -10.21 2.85
C TRP A 283 16.75 -10.93 1.59
N GLN A 284 17.52 -10.92 0.51
CA GLN A 284 17.13 -11.52 -0.77
C GLN A 284 16.93 -13.03 -0.61
N LYS A 285 15.70 -13.52 -0.79
CA LYS A 285 15.36 -14.95 -0.68
C LYS A 285 15.90 -15.66 0.57
N SER A 286 16.23 -14.92 1.63
CA SER A 286 16.76 -15.45 2.89
C SER A 286 15.94 -14.98 4.08
N ARG A 287 15.88 -15.79 5.14
CA ARG A 287 15.25 -15.39 6.39
C ARG A 287 16.36 -14.84 7.27
N ILE A 288 16.33 -13.53 7.47
CA ILE A 288 17.23 -12.86 8.39
C ILE A 288 16.76 -13.09 9.81
N ASP A 289 17.72 -13.10 10.73
CA ASP A 289 17.47 -13.04 12.16
C ASP A 289 16.58 -11.82 12.55
N SER A 290 15.75 -12.00 13.57
CA SER A 290 14.79 -10.97 13.99
C SER A 290 15.44 -9.74 14.63
N PHE A 291 16.64 -9.87 15.19
CA PHE A 291 17.42 -8.78 15.78
C PHE A 291 17.97 -7.83 14.71
N TYR A 292 18.28 -8.32 13.51
CA TYR A 292 18.77 -7.49 12.39
C TYR A 292 17.82 -6.33 12.07
N TRP A 293 16.51 -6.60 12.06
CA TRP A 293 15.50 -5.61 11.73
C TRP A 293 15.18 -4.65 12.87
N ARG A 294 15.78 -4.80 14.07
CA ARG A 294 15.60 -3.84 15.17
C ARG A 294 16.27 -2.51 14.86
N GLU A 295 17.38 -2.53 14.13
CA GLU A 295 18.07 -1.34 13.66
C GLU A 295 17.25 -0.67 12.55
N ALA A 296 16.97 0.63 12.71
CA ALA A 296 16.19 1.38 11.74
C ALA A 296 16.90 1.47 10.39
N ASP A 297 18.21 1.67 10.38
CA ASP A 297 19.03 1.79 9.17
C ASP A 297 18.90 0.55 8.28
N ASN A 298 18.93 -0.65 8.86
CA ASN A 298 18.71 -1.89 8.12
C ASN A 298 17.33 -1.95 7.45
N ARG A 299 16.28 -1.47 8.14
CA ARG A 299 14.94 -1.43 7.59
C ARG A 299 14.83 -0.38 6.47
N ILE A 300 15.44 0.79 6.67
CA ILE A 300 15.47 1.89 5.70
C ILE A 300 16.19 1.43 4.43
N SER A 301 17.39 0.87 4.54
CA SER A 301 18.17 0.36 3.41
C SER A 301 17.41 -0.71 2.63
N ALA A 302 16.71 -1.62 3.31
CA ALA A 302 15.92 -2.65 2.64
C ALA A 302 14.72 -2.08 1.85
N VAL A 303 14.06 -1.05 2.37
CA VAL A 303 12.96 -0.36 1.67
C VAL A 303 13.49 0.47 0.51
N GLN A 304 14.61 1.18 0.68
CA GLN A 304 15.25 1.95 -0.39
C GLN A 304 15.70 1.03 -1.53
N TRP A 305 16.40 -0.06 -1.21
CA TRP A 305 16.77 -1.11 -2.16
C TRP A 305 15.57 -1.65 -2.94
N LEU A 306 14.44 -1.94 -2.27
CA LEU A 306 13.23 -2.40 -2.94
C LEU A 306 12.70 -1.35 -3.94
N VAL A 307 12.64 -0.09 -3.52
CA VAL A 307 12.02 1.00 -4.30
C VAL A 307 12.92 1.41 -5.46
N GLU A 308 14.18 1.71 -5.18
CA GLU A 308 15.11 2.32 -6.12
C GLU A 308 15.72 1.27 -7.05
N GLU A 309 16.18 0.14 -6.53
CA GLU A 309 16.88 -0.87 -7.34
C GLU A 309 15.91 -1.86 -7.98
N LYS A 310 14.95 -2.39 -7.20
CA LYS A 310 14.07 -3.47 -7.71
C LYS A 310 12.84 -2.99 -8.44
N LEU A 311 12.23 -1.90 -8.01
CA LEU A 311 11.08 -1.31 -8.68
C LEU A 311 11.48 -0.18 -9.65
N ASN A 312 12.76 0.24 -9.65
CA ASN A 312 13.28 1.32 -10.49
C ASN A 312 12.49 2.63 -10.34
N ILE A 313 12.09 2.94 -9.10
CA ILE A 313 11.35 4.15 -8.76
C ILE A 313 12.32 5.13 -8.12
N SER A 314 12.59 6.23 -8.81
CA SER A 314 13.36 7.33 -8.21
C SER A 314 12.58 7.94 -7.03
N PRO A 315 13.28 8.51 -6.03
CA PRO A 315 12.63 9.19 -4.92
C PRO A 315 11.59 10.23 -5.37
N ALA A 316 11.84 10.97 -6.46
CA ALA A 316 10.90 11.95 -7.02
C ALA A 316 9.62 11.33 -7.60
N GLY A 317 9.70 10.08 -8.07
CA GLY A 317 8.60 9.30 -8.64
C GLY A 317 7.65 8.67 -7.60
N LEU A 318 8.05 8.63 -6.32
CA LEU A 318 7.32 7.94 -5.25
C LEU A 318 5.84 8.36 -5.14
N ARG A 319 5.53 9.65 -5.31
CA ARG A 319 4.15 10.17 -5.19
C ARG A 319 3.15 9.53 -6.16
N LYS A 320 3.64 9.05 -7.31
CA LYS A 320 2.82 8.44 -8.37
C LYS A 320 2.98 6.92 -8.41
N ALA A 321 3.95 6.38 -7.70
CA ALA A 321 4.26 4.97 -7.71
C ALA A 321 3.15 4.16 -7.03
N LYS A 322 2.82 3.01 -7.62
CA LYS A 322 1.89 2.05 -7.05
C LYS A 322 2.69 0.89 -6.46
N ILE A 323 3.13 1.07 -5.22
CA ILE A 323 3.83 0.04 -4.45
C ILE A 323 2.78 -0.72 -3.62
N HIS A 324 2.83 -2.04 -3.69
CA HIS A 324 1.89 -2.94 -3.05
C HIS A 324 2.61 -3.87 -2.07
N ARG A 325 1.86 -4.43 -1.09
CA ARG A 325 2.38 -5.43 -0.14
C ARG A 325 3.03 -6.64 -0.85
N ARG A 326 2.51 -7.03 -2.03
CA ARG A 326 3.07 -8.11 -2.84
C ARG A 326 4.49 -7.85 -3.33
N ASP A 327 4.90 -6.59 -3.48
CA ASP A 327 6.23 -6.24 -3.96
C ASP A 327 7.26 -6.56 -2.86
N PHE A 328 6.95 -6.22 -1.60
CA PHE A 328 7.74 -6.65 -0.44
C PHE A 328 7.85 -8.17 -0.37
N ALA A 329 6.75 -8.88 -0.60
CA ALA A 329 6.75 -10.35 -0.55
C ALA A 329 7.60 -10.98 -1.68
N ARG A 330 7.48 -10.45 -2.90
CA ARG A 330 8.23 -10.92 -4.07
C ARG A 330 9.74 -10.86 -3.86
N TYR A 331 10.22 -9.82 -3.17
CA TYR A 331 11.65 -9.57 -2.96
C TYR A 331 12.17 -9.99 -1.57
N GLY A 332 11.42 -10.82 -0.84
CA GLY A 332 11.92 -11.43 0.38
C GLY A 332 11.77 -10.59 1.66
N LEU A 333 11.00 -9.51 1.61
CA LEU A 333 10.80 -8.53 2.69
C LEU A 333 9.46 -8.72 3.44
N SER A 334 8.78 -9.86 3.26
CA SER A 334 7.50 -10.15 3.95
C SER A 334 7.61 -10.02 5.47
N TYR A 335 8.67 -10.57 6.08
CA TYR A 335 8.84 -10.54 7.53
C TYR A 335 9.02 -9.10 8.05
N LEU A 336 9.91 -8.32 7.41
CA LEU A 336 10.12 -6.91 7.70
C LEU A 336 8.79 -6.15 7.62
N PHE A 337 8.09 -6.31 6.49
CA PHE A 337 6.83 -5.62 6.23
C PHE A 337 5.78 -5.95 7.29
N ASN A 338 5.51 -7.24 7.54
CA ASN A 338 4.45 -7.67 8.44
C ASN A 338 4.75 -7.28 9.90
N ARG A 339 6.01 -7.42 10.34
CA ARG A 339 6.38 -7.20 11.75
C ARG A 339 6.46 -5.73 12.13
N TYR A 340 7.02 -4.89 11.26
CA TYR A 340 7.35 -3.50 11.61
C TYR A 340 6.36 -2.48 11.05
N TYR A 341 5.75 -2.77 9.90
CA TYR A 341 4.99 -1.75 9.17
C TYR A 341 3.50 -2.08 9.05
N ASN A 342 3.18 -3.28 8.56
CA ASN A 342 1.86 -3.72 8.12
C ASN A 342 1.11 -2.69 7.24
N SER A 343 1.86 -1.79 6.60
CA SER A 343 1.38 -0.68 5.79
C SER A 343 2.52 -0.16 4.91
N VAL A 344 2.27 -0.11 3.59
CA VAL A 344 3.25 0.41 2.62
C VAL A 344 3.59 1.86 2.92
N GLY A 345 2.59 2.69 3.26
CA GLY A 345 2.81 4.09 3.59
C GLY A 345 3.74 4.28 4.80
N LYS A 346 3.64 3.43 5.83
CA LYS A 346 4.54 3.49 6.99
C LYS A 346 5.98 3.10 6.62
N ALA A 347 6.14 2.03 5.84
CA ALA A 347 7.45 1.59 5.37
C ALA A 347 8.16 2.69 4.55
N LEU A 348 7.42 3.31 3.62
CA LEU A 348 7.95 4.41 2.81
C LEU A 348 8.20 5.68 3.63
N GLN A 349 7.37 5.98 4.62
CA GLN A 349 7.57 7.14 5.49
C GLN A 349 8.87 7.03 6.30
N GLU A 350 9.19 5.84 6.82
CA GLU A 350 10.44 5.61 7.55
C GLU A 350 11.66 5.73 6.62
N ALA A 351 11.57 5.19 5.41
CA ALA A 351 12.66 5.24 4.43
C ALA A 351 12.86 6.62 3.78
N TYR A 352 11.81 7.44 3.68
CA TYR A 352 11.82 8.74 3.03
C TYR A 352 11.13 9.81 3.89
N PRO A 353 11.77 10.26 4.99
CA PRO A 353 11.17 11.17 5.96
C PRO A 353 10.85 12.57 5.39
N ALA A 354 11.43 12.94 4.24
CA ALA A 354 11.12 14.19 3.55
C ALA A 354 9.68 14.26 3.00
N TYR A 355 9.04 13.10 2.79
CA TYR A 355 7.67 13.04 2.31
C TYR A 355 6.66 13.04 3.45
N GLN A 356 5.54 13.71 3.23
CA GLN A 356 4.45 13.69 4.18
C GLN A 356 3.69 12.36 4.11
N PRO A 357 3.11 11.85 5.22
CA PRO A 357 2.53 10.50 5.26
C PRO A 357 1.40 10.27 4.26
N TRP A 358 0.61 11.32 3.98
CA TRP A 358 -0.47 11.29 3.00
C TRP A 358 -0.02 11.35 1.53
N GLN A 359 1.26 11.67 1.28
CA GLN A 359 1.83 11.67 -0.07
C GLN A 359 2.29 10.29 -0.53
N LEU A 360 2.57 9.39 0.42
CA LEU A 360 3.12 8.05 0.16
C LEU A 360 2.09 6.92 0.36
N GLY A 361 0.87 7.25 0.79
CA GLY A 361 -0.18 6.25 0.95
C GLY A 361 -1.44 6.76 1.64
N ILE A 362 -2.34 5.82 1.90
CA ILE A 362 -3.58 6.09 2.64
C ILE A 362 -3.23 6.13 4.14
N VAL A 363 -3.49 7.27 4.76
CA VAL A 363 -3.41 7.44 6.21
C VAL A 363 -4.73 7.07 6.88
N SER A 364 -4.68 6.67 8.15
CA SER A 364 -5.88 6.32 8.93
C SER A 364 -6.79 7.54 9.13
N VAL A 365 -8.08 7.32 9.40
CA VAL A 365 -9.02 8.43 9.68
C VAL A 365 -8.57 9.23 10.90
N ASN A 366 -8.05 8.56 11.93
CA ASN A 366 -7.57 9.18 13.16
C ASN A 366 -6.33 10.07 12.96
N TYR A 367 -5.57 9.86 11.87
CA TYR A 367 -4.44 10.71 11.52
C TYR A 367 -4.89 12.15 11.19
N TRP A 368 -6.10 12.32 10.64
CA TRP A 368 -6.66 13.62 10.28
C TRP A 368 -7.25 14.34 11.48
N ASN A 369 -6.43 14.70 12.47
CA ASN A 369 -6.77 15.71 13.48
C ASN A 369 -6.82 17.12 12.86
N ASP A 370 -7.26 18.13 13.59
CA ASP A 370 -7.48 19.48 13.03
C ASP A 370 -6.17 20.12 12.54
N GLU A 371 -5.08 19.86 13.26
CA GLU A 371 -3.73 20.34 12.93
C GLU A 371 -3.20 19.71 11.62
N ASN A 372 -3.16 18.38 11.52
CA ASN A 372 -2.64 17.67 10.35
C ASN A 372 -3.48 17.97 9.11
N ALA A 373 -4.81 18.08 9.28
CA ALA A 373 -5.71 18.46 8.20
C ALA A 373 -5.41 19.90 7.70
N ALA A 374 -5.17 20.84 8.61
CA ALA A 374 -4.80 22.21 8.26
C ALA A 374 -3.44 22.28 7.55
N ILE A 375 -2.42 21.58 8.08
CA ILE A 375 -1.07 21.51 7.51
C ILE A 375 -1.12 20.94 6.09
N ALA A 376 -1.88 19.86 5.88
CA ALA A 376 -2.02 19.24 4.57
C ALA A 376 -2.64 20.18 3.52
N VAL A 377 -3.68 20.94 3.90
CA VAL A 377 -4.31 21.92 3.01
C VAL A 377 -3.39 23.12 2.74
N LYS A 378 -2.66 23.62 3.75
CA LYS A 378 -1.64 24.67 3.57
C LYS A 378 -0.56 24.24 2.59
N SER A 379 0.03 23.07 2.81
CA SER A 379 1.08 22.50 1.96
C SER A 379 0.61 22.31 0.51
N MET A 380 -0.65 21.91 0.30
CA MET A 380 -1.24 21.81 -1.05
C MET A 380 -1.31 23.19 -1.75
N ILE A 381 -1.76 24.22 -1.03
CA ILE A 381 -1.91 25.59 -1.57
C ILE A 381 -0.54 26.20 -1.88
N GLU A 382 0.43 26.04 -0.98
CA GLU A 382 1.82 26.45 -1.17
C GLU A 382 2.45 25.75 -2.38
N SER A 383 2.25 24.43 -2.51
CA SER A 383 2.76 23.65 -3.66
C SER A 383 2.15 24.08 -5.00
N LYS A 384 0.94 24.64 -5.01
CA LYS A 384 0.31 25.21 -6.22
C LYS A 384 0.73 26.66 -6.48
N GLY A 385 1.46 27.29 -5.56
CA GLY A 385 1.89 28.69 -5.68
C GLY A 385 0.72 29.68 -5.65
N TRP A 386 -0.40 29.33 -5.02
CA TRP A 386 -1.57 30.21 -4.97
C TRP A 386 -1.48 31.18 -3.80
N ALA A 387 -1.61 32.46 -4.10
CA ALA A 387 -1.83 33.47 -3.07
C ALA A 387 -3.14 33.19 -2.35
N VAL A 388 -3.13 33.26 -1.01
CA VAL A 388 -4.28 32.91 -0.17
C VAL A 388 -5.52 33.73 -0.56
N ASP A 389 -5.36 35.02 -0.83
CA ASP A 389 -6.48 35.89 -1.19
C ASP A 389 -7.08 35.58 -2.58
N SER A 390 -6.37 34.84 -3.43
CA SER A 390 -6.85 34.41 -4.76
C SER A 390 -7.67 33.11 -4.73
N LEU A 391 -7.75 32.42 -3.59
CA LEU A 391 -8.44 31.13 -3.48
C LEU A 391 -9.91 31.17 -3.95
N PRO A 392 -10.73 32.20 -3.64
CA PRO A 392 -12.09 32.32 -4.17
C PRO A 392 -12.16 32.29 -5.71
N ASP A 393 -11.22 32.97 -6.38
CA ASP A 393 -11.16 33.00 -7.84
C ASP A 393 -10.74 31.63 -8.41
N ARG A 394 -9.84 30.92 -7.74
CA ARG A 394 -9.42 29.55 -8.11
C ARG A 394 -10.58 28.56 -8.02
N VAL A 395 -11.44 28.69 -7.02
CA VAL A 395 -12.67 27.88 -6.93
C VAL A 395 -13.63 28.23 -8.06
N TYR A 396 -13.83 29.53 -8.35
CA TYR A 396 -14.71 29.98 -9.43
C TYR A 396 -14.26 29.48 -10.81
N LYS A 397 -12.96 29.56 -11.08
CA LYS A 397 -12.33 29.04 -12.32
C LYS A 397 -12.30 27.51 -12.38
N LYS A 398 -12.78 26.81 -11.35
CA LYS A 398 -12.74 25.34 -11.18
C LYS A 398 -11.31 24.77 -11.13
N GLU A 399 -10.32 25.57 -10.77
CA GLU A 399 -8.92 25.13 -10.59
C GLU A 399 -8.70 24.48 -9.22
N LEU A 400 -9.38 24.99 -8.17
CA LEU A 400 -9.47 24.35 -6.87
C LEU A 400 -10.77 23.54 -6.80
N ASN A 401 -10.65 22.23 -6.98
CA ASN A 401 -11.78 21.31 -6.96
C ASN A 401 -11.37 19.96 -6.32
N ARG A 402 -12.28 18.99 -6.26
CA ARG A 402 -12.01 17.66 -5.68
C ARG A 402 -10.81 16.94 -6.31
N ARG A 403 -10.60 17.09 -7.62
CA ARG A 403 -9.44 16.50 -8.33
C ARG A 403 -8.14 17.09 -7.82
N THR A 404 -8.11 18.39 -7.54
CA THR A 404 -6.94 19.06 -6.95
C THR A 404 -6.56 18.42 -5.61
N PHE A 405 -7.52 18.14 -4.72
CA PHE A 405 -7.23 17.39 -3.48
C PHE A 405 -6.72 15.97 -3.77
N GLY A 406 -7.29 15.29 -4.77
CA GLY A 406 -6.85 13.96 -5.19
C GLY A 406 -5.41 13.91 -5.71
N GLU A 407 -4.95 14.94 -6.43
CA GLU A 407 -3.57 15.05 -6.93
C GLU A 407 -2.52 15.04 -5.81
N PHE A 408 -2.89 15.49 -4.60
CA PHE A 408 -2.01 15.53 -3.43
C PHE A 408 -2.28 14.42 -2.41
N GLY A 409 -3.06 13.39 -2.77
CA GLY A 409 -3.41 12.30 -1.84
C GLY A 409 -4.44 12.70 -0.77
N LEU A 410 -5.05 13.88 -0.89
CA LEU A 410 -5.98 14.45 0.10
C LEU A 410 -7.45 14.11 -0.18
N ALA A 411 -7.74 13.18 -1.08
CA ALA A 411 -9.11 12.78 -1.40
C ALA A 411 -9.86 12.24 -0.17
N ALA A 412 -9.21 11.37 0.61
CA ALA A 412 -9.79 10.81 1.83
C ALA A 412 -10.07 11.88 2.88
N LEU A 413 -9.13 12.82 3.07
CA LEU A 413 -9.30 13.99 3.95
C LEU A 413 -10.51 14.82 3.51
N PHE A 414 -10.57 15.17 2.23
CA PHE A 414 -11.64 15.99 1.67
C PHE A 414 -13.02 15.35 1.82
N GLU A 415 -13.12 14.04 1.65
CA GLU A 415 -14.39 13.33 1.70
C GLU A 415 -14.84 12.99 3.12
N LYS A 416 -13.94 12.45 3.95
CA LYS A 416 -14.28 11.94 5.28
C LYS A 416 -14.35 13.03 6.33
N LYS A 417 -13.39 13.97 6.31
CA LYS A 417 -13.33 15.05 7.32
C LYS A 417 -14.09 16.29 6.88
N PHE A 418 -13.84 16.77 5.66
CA PHE A 418 -14.45 18.01 5.18
C PHE A 418 -15.82 17.84 4.53
N GLY A 419 -16.34 16.60 4.42
CA GLY A 419 -17.68 16.33 3.90
C GLY A 419 -17.88 16.79 2.45
N LYS A 420 -16.81 16.74 1.63
CA LYS A 420 -16.77 17.26 0.26
C LYS A 420 -17.02 18.77 0.16
N ASN A 421 -16.71 19.51 1.23
CA ASN A 421 -16.86 20.96 1.27
C ASN A 421 -15.50 21.68 1.23
N ILE A 422 -15.27 22.44 0.15
CA ILE A 422 -14.05 23.23 -0.05
C ILE A 422 -13.93 24.34 1.01
N PHE A 423 -15.05 24.94 1.43
CA PHE A 423 -15.05 25.95 2.50
C PHE A 423 -14.48 25.36 3.79
N ASN A 424 -14.98 24.20 4.23
CA ASN A 424 -14.50 23.56 5.46
C ASN A 424 -13.01 23.23 5.39
N ALA A 425 -12.51 22.82 4.21
CA ALA A 425 -11.10 22.54 4.01
C ALA A 425 -10.23 23.80 4.14
N ILE A 426 -10.65 24.91 3.52
CA ILE A 426 -9.91 26.18 3.59
C ILE A 426 -10.04 26.82 4.98
N ASP A 427 -11.21 26.79 5.60
CA ASP A 427 -11.46 27.36 6.93
C ASP A 427 -10.66 26.60 8.01
N ALA A 428 -10.45 25.28 7.84
CA ALA A 428 -9.53 24.55 8.71
C ALA A 428 -8.07 25.04 8.57
N ALA A 429 -7.63 25.41 7.35
CA ALA A 429 -6.27 25.91 7.12
C ALA A 429 -6.09 27.40 7.49
N TYR A 430 -7.11 28.21 7.26
CA TYR A 430 -7.12 29.67 7.42
C TYR A 430 -8.42 30.11 8.13
N PRO A 431 -8.57 29.80 9.43
CA PRO A 431 -9.81 30.01 10.15
C PRO A 431 -10.24 31.48 10.13
N GLY A 432 -11.50 31.71 9.76
CA GLY A 432 -12.12 33.05 9.76
C GLY A 432 -11.66 33.99 8.65
N ARG A 433 -10.72 33.57 7.77
CA ARG A 433 -10.22 34.41 6.67
C ARG A 433 -11.22 34.54 5.51
N PHE A 434 -12.03 33.50 5.30
CA PHE A 434 -13.02 33.46 4.22
C PHE A 434 -14.43 33.27 4.76
N ARG A 435 -15.42 33.70 3.97
CA ARG A 435 -16.84 33.45 4.25
C ARG A 435 -17.36 32.25 3.42
N PRO A 436 -18.36 31.50 3.93
CA PRO A 436 -18.90 30.32 3.22
C PRO A 436 -19.33 30.56 1.78
N TRP A 437 -19.83 31.77 1.49
CA TRP A 437 -20.27 32.16 0.16
C TRP A 437 -19.11 32.48 -0.80
N GLU A 438 -17.95 32.92 -0.31
CA GLU A 438 -16.77 33.26 -1.15
C GLU A 438 -16.19 32.02 -1.84
N LEU A 439 -16.30 30.85 -1.22
CA LEU A 439 -15.79 29.57 -1.72
C LEU A 439 -16.87 28.69 -2.36
N GLY A 440 -18.04 29.29 -2.65
CA GLY A 440 -19.05 28.73 -3.55
C GLY A 440 -19.94 27.62 -3.01
N ASN A 441 -19.80 27.19 -1.75
CA ASN A 441 -20.55 26.06 -1.20
C ASN A 441 -21.30 26.42 0.08
N VAL A 442 -22.58 26.75 -0.08
CA VAL A 442 -23.50 27.11 1.00
C VAL A 442 -24.64 26.08 1.10
N PRO A 443 -25.20 25.81 2.30
CA PRO A 443 -26.27 24.81 2.49
C PRO A 443 -27.46 24.99 1.53
N LYS A 444 -28.14 23.87 1.21
CA LYS A 444 -29.36 23.88 0.39
C LYS A 444 -30.41 24.77 1.08
N GLY A 445 -30.80 25.87 0.43
CA GLY A 445 -31.71 26.88 1.00
C GLY A 445 -31.05 28.10 1.62
N PHE A 446 -29.71 28.19 1.68
CA PHE A 446 -29.00 29.39 2.16
C PHE A 446 -29.43 30.65 1.39
N TRP A 447 -29.51 30.55 0.06
CA TRP A 447 -29.96 31.65 -0.80
C TRP A 447 -31.47 31.94 -0.72
N GLN A 448 -32.25 31.09 -0.05
CA GLN A 448 -33.69 31.32 0.17
C GLN A 448 -33.95 32.18 1.42
N LYS A 449 -33.01 32.20 2.36
CA LYS A 449 -33.11 33.02 3.57
C LYS A 449 -32.81 34.48 3.24
N HIS A 450 -33.76 35.36 3.54
CA HIS A 450 -33.61 36.80 3.36
C HIS A 450 -32.43 37.38 4.15
N SER A 451 -32.22 36.89 5.39
CA SER A 451 -31.09 37.25 6.24
C SER A 451 -29.74 36.93 5.61
N SER A 452 -29.59 35.76 4.98
CA SER A 452 -28.38 35.35 4.27
C SER A 452 -28.10 36.25 3.07
N LEU A 453 -29.12 36.60 2.27
CA LEU A 453 -28.98 37.54 1.16
C LEU A 453 -28.54 38.93 1.62
N LEU A 454 -29.14 39.45 2.70
CA LEU A 454 -28.75 40.72 3.30
C LEU A 454 -27.31 40.69 3.81
N SER A 455 -26.87 39.60 4.44
CA SER A 455 -25.48 39.48 4.92
C SER A 455 -24.46 39.53 3.78
N VAL A 456 -24.74 38.88 2.65
CA VAL A 456 -23.88 38.90 1.46
C VAL A 456 -23.84 40.30 0.84
N LEU A 457 -24.98 40.99 0.77
CA LEU A 457 -25.05 42.35 0.22
C LEU A 457 -24.35 43.38 1.12
N ARG A 458 -24.49 43.27 2.44
CA ARG A 458 -23.73 44.09 3.40
C ARG A 458 -22.24 43.87 3.26
N TRP A 459 -21.83 42.62 3.07
CA TRP A 459 -20.43 42.27 2.83
C TRP A 459 -19.90 42.88 1.52
N ILE A 460 -20.64 42.79 0.41
CA ILE A 460 -20.27 43.44 -0.87
C ILE A 460 -20.17 44.96 -0.67
N ALA A 461 -21.13 45.57 0.01
CA ALA A 461 -21.12 47.01 0.28
C ALA A 461 -19.91 47.45 1.12
N GLY A 462 -19.54 46.66 2.14
CA GLY A 462 -18.34 46.90 2.93
C GLY A 462 -17.04 46.77 2.14
N ARG A 463 -16.94 45.81 1.19
CA ARG A 463 -15.77 45.65 0.32
C ARG A 463 -15.60 46.78 -0.71
N GLU A 464 -16.70 47.39 -1.14
CA GLU A 464 -16.68 48.58 -2.01
C GLU A 464 -16.54 49.90 -1.20
N ASN A 465 -16.19 49.82 0.10
CA ASN A 465 -15.93 50.95 0.99
C ASN A 465 -17.15 51.89 1.20
N ILE A 466 -18.36 51.32 1.20
CA ILE A 466 -19.60 52.08 1.32
C ILE A 466 -20.04 52.10 2.78
N GLN A 467 -20.18 53.30 3.38
CA GLN A 467 -20.64 53.44 4.76
C GLN A 467 -22.06 52.87 4.96
N ASP A 468 -22.27 52.16 6.07
CA ASP A 468 -23.40 51.27 6.41
C ASP A 468 -24.80 51.93 6.48
N LYS A 469 -24.94 53.18 5.99
CA LYS A 469 -26.21 53.90 5.89
C LYS A 469 -27.07 53.30 4.78
N GLY A 470 -27.87 52.31 5.17
CA GLY A 470 -29.06 51.87 4.47
C GLY A 470 -28.81 51.32 3.07
N LEU A 471 -28.67 50.00 2.95
CA LEU A 471 -28.66 49.25 1.68
C LEU A 471 -29.77 49.68 0.68
N SER A 472 -30.92 50.13 1.19
CA SER A 472 -32.02 50.68 0.39
C SER A 472 -31.67 52.00 -0.32
N ASP A 473 -30.87 52.85 0.31
CA ASP A 473 -30.45 54.13 -0.24
C ASP A 473 -29.30 53.94 -1.23
N LEU A 474 -28.44 52.94 -1.01
CA LEU A 474 -27.34 52.57 -1.90
C LEU A 474 -27.82 52.06 -3.27
N ILE A 475 -28.94 51.34 -3.31
CA ILE A 475 -29.54 50.86 -4.56
C ILE A 475 -30.38 51.96 -5.23
N LYS A 476 -31.02 52.85 -4.45
CA LYS A 476 -31.72 54.02 -5.00
C LYS A 476 -30.76 55.02 -5.65
N ARG A 477 -29.55 55.16 -5.11
CA ARG A 477 -28.49 56.06 -5.62
C ARG A 477 -27.65 55.43 -6.73
N ASP A 478 -28.01 54.21 -7.18
CA ASP A 478 -27.28 53.41 -8.19
C ASP A 478 -25.79 53.16 -7.85
N VAL A 479 -25.42 53.22 -6.57
CA VAL A 479 -24.04 53.00 -6.10
C VAL A 479 -23.70 51.51 -6.10
N LEU A 480 -24.65 50.65 -5.73
CA LEU A 480 -24.51 49.20 -5.84
C LEU A 480 -25.08 48.70 -7.18
N THR A 481 -24.29 48.84 -8.25
CA THR A 481 -24.71 48.45 -9.60
C THR A 481 -24.60 46.94 -9.84
N LYS A 482 -25.25 46.45 -10.91
CA LYS A 482 -25.07 45.08 -11.40
C LYS A 482 -23.60 44.77 -11.72
N GLN A 483 -22.80 45.77 -12.10
CA GLN A 483 -21.38 45.61 -12.40
C GLN A 483 -20.55 45.40 -11.13
N CYS A 484 -20.83 46.14 -10.05
CA CYS A 484 -20.20 45.93 -8.73
C CYS A 484 -20.45 44.52 -8.20
N ILE A 485 -21.68 44.01 -8.36
CA ILE A 485 -22.01 42.65 -7.93
C ILE A 485 -21.30 41.61 -8.80
N LYS A 486 -21.23 41.82 -10.13
CA LYS A 486 -20.52 40.93 -11.07
C LYS A 486 -19.01 40.82 -10.83
N LYS A 487 -18.39 41.82 -10.17
CA LYS A 487 -16.97 41.82 -9.80
C LYS A 487 -16.61 40.67 -8.84
N TYR A 488 -17.56 40.23 -8.03
CA TYR A 488 -17.38 39.13 -7.09
C TYR A 488 -17.83 37.80 -7.71
N ALA A 489 -17.12 36.71 -7.42
CA ALA A 489 -17.43 35.36 -7.93
C ALA A 489 -18.89 34.92 -7.70
N ILE A 490 -19.53 35.43 -6.65
CA ILE A 490 -20.92 35.13 -6.23
C ILE A 490 -21.95 35.95 -7.02
N GLY A 491 -21.50 37.02 -7.68
CA GLY A 491 -22.36 38.01 -8.29
C GLY A 491 -23.35 37.46 -9.29
N ARG A 492 -22.92 36.50 -10.12
CA ARG A 492 -23.78 35.88 -11.13
C ARG A 492 -24.86 34.99 -10.53
N ILE A 493 -24.53 34.24 -9.46
CA ILE A 493 -25.50 33.40 -8.72
C ILE A 493 -26.53 34.29 -8.05
N LEU A 494 -26.07 35.37 -7.41
CA LEU A 494 -26.92 36.37 -6.78
C LEU A 494 -27.85 37.01 -7.82
N LEU A 495 -27.31 37.53 -8.93
CA LEU A 495 -28.08 38.21 -9.98
C LEU A 495 -29.11 37.29 -10.66
N ASN A 496 -28.76 36.02 -10.91
CA ASN A 496 -29.69 35.04 -11.49
C ASN A 496 -30.86 34.75 -10.53
N ARG A 497 -30.59 34.62 -9.22
CA ARG A 497 -31.63 34.40 -8.20
C ARG A 497 -32.51 35.62 -7.99
N LEU A 498 -31.93 36.80 -8.10
CA LEU A 498 -32.63 38.08 -8.02
C LEU A 498 -33.39 38.43 -9.31
N LYS A 499 -33.40 37.55 -10.33
CA LYS A 499 -33.97 37.81 -11.67
C LYS A 499 -33.48 39.15 -12.25
N GLY A 500 -32.24 39.54 -11.94
CA GLY A 500 -31.66 40.82 -12.34
C GLY A 500 -32.26 42.07 -11.68
N ARG A 501 -33.09 41.93 -10.63
CA ARG A 501 -33.81 43.02 -9.96
C ARG A 501 -33.36 43.20 -8.51
N LEU A 502 -32.37 44.05 -8.27
CA LEU A 502 -31.82 44.34 -6.93
C LEU A 502 -32.87 44.90 -5.95
N HIS A 503 -33.89 45.60 -6.45
CA HIS A 503 -34.99 46.17 -5.66
C HIS A 503 -35.90 45.12 -4.99
N THR A 504 -35.95 43.87 -5.50
CA THR A 504 -36.87 42.83 -4.98
C THR A 504 -36.50 42.33 -3.58
N ILE A 505 -35.23 42.43 -3.17
CA ILE A 505 -34.78 42.09 -1.82
C ILE A 505 -35.35 43.06 -0.79
N PHE A 506 -35.65 44.29 -1.18
CA PHE A 506 -36.19 45.29 -0.26
C PHE A 506 -37.69 45.20 -0.13
N ASN A 507 -38.39 44.41 -0.94
CA ASN A 507 -39.84 44.32 -0.92
C ASN A 507 -40.44 43.90 0.45
N PRO A 508 -39.78 43.05 1.28
CA PRO A 508 -40.24 42.80 2.65
C PRO A 508 -40.01 43.99 3.60
N VAL A 509 -38.92 44.75 3.41
CA VAL A 509 -38.61 45.96 4.20
C VAL A 509 -39.51 47.13 3.77
N TYR A 510 -39.88 47.19 2.49
CA TYR A 510 -40.94 48.06 1.98
C TYR A 510 -42.32 47.61 2.46
N ALA A 511 -42.60 46.31 2.60
CA ALA A 511 -43.89 45.88 3.17
C ALA A 511 -44.08 46.36 4.62
N LEU A 512 -43.01 46.40 5.42
CA LEU A 512 -43.06 46.93 6.79
C LEU A 512 -43.09 48.47 6.86
N ASN A 513 -42.35 49.18 5.99
CA ASN A 513 -42.27 50.65 6.05
C ASN A 513 -43.29 51.38 5.14
N PHE A 514 -43.86 50.73 4.14
CA PHE A 514 -44.85 51.31 3.21
C PHE A 514 -46.29 51.19 3.74
N HIS A 515 -46.57 50.22 4.62
CA HIS A 515 -47.88 50.08 5.29
C HIS A 515 -48.08 50.97 6.52
N ARG A 516 -47.08 51.79 6.92
CA ARG A 516 -47.26 52.81 7.97
C ARG A 516 -47.58 54.21 7.44
N ASN A 517 -47.17 54.57 6.22
CA ASN A 517 -47.27 55.96 5.75
C ASN A 517 -48.42 56.27 4.76
N LYS A 518 -49.11 55.27 4.21
CA LYS A 518 -50.26 55.49 3.31
C LYS A 518 -51.62 55.37 4.01
N THR A 519 -51.69 54.59 5.08
CA THR A 519 -52.87 54.43 5.96
C THR A 519 -52.99 55.58 6.96
N VAL A 520 -51.88 56.06 7.54
CA VAL A 520 -51.89 57.21 8.47
C VAL A 520 -52.25 58.52 7.75
N LYS A 521 -51.68 58.81 6.56
CA LYS A 521 -52.06 59.99 5.77
C LYS A 521 -53.49 59.94 5.21
N ARG A 522 -54.02 58.73 4.95
CA ARG A 522 -55.43 58.56 4.56
C ARG A 522 -56.36 58.71 5.76
N LEU A 523 -55.99 58.20 6.93
CA LEU A 523 -56.75 58.36 8.18
C LEU A 523 -56.70 59.81 8.70
N GLU A 524 -55.58 60.51 8.64
CA GLU A 524 -55.48 61.93 9.01
C GLU A 524 -56.30 62.83 8.06
N ASN A 525 -56.31 62.53 6.76
CA ASN A 525 -57.15 63.24 5.79
C ASN A 525 -58.63 62.87 5.91
N PHE A 526 -58.98 61.64 6.31
CA PHE A 526 -60.36 61.21 6.55
C PHE A 526 -60.91 61.80 7.86
N ILE A 527 -60.09 61.83 8.92
CA ILE A 527 -60.42 62.41 10.24
C ILE A 527 -60.52 63.95 10.18
N LYS A 528 -59.73 64.63 9.32
CA LYS A 528 -59.91 66.07 9.04
C LYS A 528 -61.18 66.37 8.23
N LYS A 529 -61.60 65.46 7.35
CA LYS A 529 -62.79 65.66 6.49
C LYS A 529 -64.11 65.26 7.17
N GLU A 530 -64.10 64.27 8.08
CA GLU A 530 -65.29 63.85 8.85
C GLU A 530 -65.63 64.77 10.04
N ARG A 531 -64.72 65.65 10.47
CA ARG A 531 -65.02 66.64 11.54
C ARG A 531 -65.74 67.90 11.06
N GLN A 532 -65.91 68.11 9.75
CA GLN A 532 -66.47 69.36 9.19
C GLN A 532 -67.87 69.23 8.58
N MET A 533 -68.48 68.03 8.57
CA MET A 533 -69.86 67.82 8.10
C MET A 533 -70.73 67.16 9.18
N ARG A 534 -70.69 67.75 10.38
CA ARG A 534 -71.73 67.57 11.40
C ARG A 534 -72.60 68.80 11.43
N SER A 535 -73.66 68.81 10.62
CA SER A 535 -74.87 69.57 10.94
C SER A 535 -76.03 69.17 10.00
N TRP A 536 -77.24 69.14 10.58
CA TRP A 536 -78.61 69.12 10.02
C TRP A 536 -79.25 67.86 9.42
N ARG A 537 -78.57 66.87 8.82
CA ARG A 537 -79.30 65.71 8.19
C ARG A 537 -79.44 64.44 9.04
N LEU A 538 -78.71 64.30 10.14
CA LEU A 538 -78.74 63.11 11.03
C LEU A 538 -79.68 63.23 12.24
N ILE A 539 -80.61 64.20 12.22
CA ILE A 539 -81.68 64.33 13.21
C ILE A 539 -83.01 63.71 12.72
N LEU A 540 -83.15 63.37 11.42
CA LEU A 540 -84.48 63.04 10.87
C LEU A 540 -84.75 61.58 10.48
N LEU A 541 -83.75 60.68 10.39
CA LEU A 541 -84.00 59.31 9.88
C LEU A 541 -83.30 58.22 10.69
N TYR A 542 -83.43 58.35 12.02
CA TYR A 542 -83.45 57.23 12.96
C TYR A 542 -84.82 56.55 12.82
N GLY A 543 -84.91 55.26 12.47
CA GLY A 543 -86.24 54.63 12.56
C GLY A 543 -86.46 53.21 12.04
N ILE A 544 -85.63 52.65 11.15
CA ILE A 544 -86.01 51.37 10.54
C ILE A 544 -84.79 50.46 10.44
N SER A 545 -84.83 49.32 11.15
CA SER A 545 -83.95 48.13 11.05
C SER A 545 -82.67 48.03 11.91
N TYR A 546 -82.71 48.46 13.18
CA TYR A 546 -81.69 48.13 14.20
C TYR A 546 -81.79 46.72 14.87
N PRO A 547 -82.94 46.00 14.94
CA PRO A 547 -82.99 44.77 15.75
C PRO A 547 -82.46 43.46 15.14
N MET A 548 -81.92 43.44 13.91
CA MET A 548 -81.65 42.16 13.20
C MET A 548 -80.16 41.76 13.09
N VAL A 549 -79.22 42.61 13.52
CA VAL A 549 -77.76 42.34 13.34
C VAL A 549 -77.04 41.89 14.63
N CYS A 550 -77.67 42.02 15.80
CA CYS A 550 -77.00 41.77 17.08
C CYS A 550 -77.10 40.32 17.63
N ARG A 551 -77.36 39.30 16.80
CA ARG A 551 -77.47 37.89 17.28
C ARG A 551 -76.35 36.91 16.87
N VAL A 552 -75.29 37.35 16.18
CA VAL A 552 -74.21 36.42 15.75
C VAL A 552 -72.83 36.70 16.40
N SER A 553 -72.68 37.75 17.20
CA SER A 553 -71.34 38.17 17.68
C SER A 553 -70.87 37.58 19.02
N ILE A 554 -71.73 36.90 19.79
CA ILE A 554 -71.41 36.54 21.20
C ILE A 554 -70.89 35.11 21.35
N GLU A 555 -71.12 34.22 20.39
CA GLU A 555 -70.68 32.81 20.48
C GLU A 555 -69.23 32.58 20.02
N ASP A 556 -68.71 33.41 19.11
CA ASP A 556 -67.33 33.27 18.62
C ASP A 556 -66.27 33.80 19.61
N GLU A 557 -66.57 34.85 20.37
CA GLU A 557 -65.66 35.43 21.37
C GLU A 557 -65.33 34.48 22.54
N GLN A 558 -66.28 33.62 22.90
CA GLN A 558 -66.09 32.62 23.96
C GLN A 558 -65.25 31.41 23.51
N ARG A 559 -65.08 31.20 22.20
CA ARG A 559 -64.31 30.08 21.63
C ARG A 559 -62.81 30.41 21.57
N TYR A 560 -62.47 31.63 21.16
CA TYR A 560 -61.08 32.10 21.07
C TYR A 560 -60.41 32.32 22.44
N SER A 561 -61.18 32.77 23.45
CA SER A 561 -60.67 32.99 24.81
C SER A 561 -60.28 31.70 25.55
N ARG A 562 -60.92 30.56 25.22
CA ARG A 562 -60.57 29.23 25.78
C ARG A 562 -59.30 28.65 25.16
N MET A 563 -59.06 28.88 23.86
CA MET A 563 -57.83 28.46 23.18
C MET A 563 -56.59 29.21 23.69
N LEU A 564 -56.72 30.52 23.93
CA LEU A 564 -55.65 31.36 24.50
C LEU A 564 -55.24 30.96 25.93
N LYS A 565 -56.19 30.54 26.78
CA LYS A 565 -55.90 30.02 28.13
C LYS A 565 -55.20 28.66 28.13
N ARG A 566 -55.37 27.85 27.07
CA ARG A 566 -54.74 26.52 26.95
C ARG A 566 -53.31 26.61 26.43
N MET A 567 -53.01 27.60 25.59
CA MET A 567 -51.65 27.89 25.10
C MET A 567 -50.75 28.47 26.19
N LYS A 568 -51.25 29.40 27.02
CA LYS A 568 -50.48 29.96 28.15
C LYS A 568 -50.06 28.94 29.21
N ARG A 569 -50.85 27.87 29.44
CA ARG A 569 -50.51 26.79 30.38
C ARG A 569 -49.44 25.82 29.88
N LEU A 570 -49.16 25.80 28.57
CA LEU A 570 -48.14 24.95 27.96
C LEU A 570 -46.78 25.65 27.83
N GLU A 571 -46.75 26.98 27.90
CA GLU A 571 -45.52 27.78 27.96
C GLU A 571 -44.94 27.87 29.38
N ASP A 572 -45.75 27.77 30.45
CA ASP A 572 -45.27 27.77 31.85
C ASP A 572 -44.77 26.39 32.37
N ARG A 573 -44.67 25.36 31.50
CA ARG A 573 -44.17 24.00 31.86
C ARG A 573 -42.99 23.51 31.00
N ARG A 574 -42.37 24.40 30.21
CA ARG A 574 -41.09 24.18 29.52
C ARG A 574 -40.13 25.29 29.91
#